data_AF-C0QTU3-F1
#
_entry.id   AF-C0QTU3-F1
#
_cell.length_a   1.000
_cell.length_b   1.000
_cell.length_c   1.000
_cell.angle_alpha   90.00
_cell.angle_beta   90.00
_cell.angle_gamma   90.00
#
_symmetry.space_group_name_H-M   'P 1'
#
loop_
_entity.id
_entity.type
_entity.pdbx_description
1 polymer ?
#
loop_
_entity_poly.entity_id
_entity_poly.type
_entity_poly.pdbx_seq_one_letter_code
_entity_poly.pdbx_strand_id
1 'polypeptide(L)'
;MEIGGFLWKISYMLHVISNAAFFGATLLAVIACDTICTGKNLKAYLKLSSVFVTFTGLTGILLLSILSMSGMDDLTNNPVGQSVLVMIASYTLVLFIFTLVVIYKGGEARIYKKMFSIMLISYLVAYLSRTYLTT
;
A
#
# COMPACT_ATOMS: atom_id res chain seq x y z
N MET A 1 -15.34 -24.56 11.73
CA MET A 1 -14.36 -23.51 11.37
C MET A 1 -14.66 -22.30 12.24
N GLU A 2 -13.70 -21.86 13.05
CA GLU A 2 -13.86 -20.63 13.84
C GLU A 2 -14.08 -19.44 12.89
N ILE A 3 -15.13 -18.67 13.14
CA ILE A 3 -15.54 -17.52 12.31
C ILE A 3 -14.37 -16.53 12.14
N GLY A 4 -13.54 -16.36 13.19
CA GLY A 4 -12.34 -15.53 13.14
C GLY A 4 -11.30 -16.00 12.11
N GLY A 5 -11.04 -17.30 12.02
CA GLY A 5 -10.10 -17.86 11.04
C GLY A 5 -10.58 -17.73 9.59
N PHE A 6 -11.89 -17.81 9.35
CA PHE A 6 -12.48 -17.59 8.02
C PHE A 6 -12.37 -16.11 7.61
N LEU A 7 -12.75 -15.19 8.50
CA LEU A 7 -12.65 -13.75 8.26
C LEU A 7 -11.21 -13.31 8.03
N TRP A 8 -10.25 -13.87 8.78
CA TRP A 8 -8.83 -13.59 8.59
C TRP A 8 -8.35 -13.98 7.18
N LYS A 9 -8.70 -15.19 6.71
CA LYS A 9 -8.31 -15.65 5.36
C LYS A 9 -8.88 -14.77 4.25
N ILE A 10 -10.16 -14.41 4.33
CA ILE A 10 -10.78 -13.52 3.34
C ILE A 10 -10.12 -12.14 3.36
N SER A 11 -9.92 -11.57 4.55
CA SER A 11 -9.28 -10.27 4.72
C SER A 11 -7.86 -10.28 4.16
N TYR A 12 -7.12 -11.36 4.40
CA TYR A 12 -5.77 -11.56 3.87
C TYR A 12 -5.78 -11.63 2.34
N MET A 13 -6.67 -12.44 1.74
CA MET A 13 -6.77 -12.52 0.28
C MET A 13 -7.12 -11.17 -0.35
N LEU A 14 -8.10 -10.46 0.21
CA LEU A 14 -8.49 -9.14 -0.26
C LEU A 14 -7.34 -8.13 -0.11
N HIS A 15 -6.62 -8.17 1.00
CA HIS A 15 -5.45 -7.32 1.23
C HIS A 15 -4.38 -7.57 0.17
N VAL A 16 -4.00 -8.84 -0.05
CA VAL A 16 -2.96 -9.20 -1.02
C VAL A 16 -3.35 -8.77 -2.43
N ILE A 17 -4.58 -9.04 -2.86
CA ILE A 17 -5.06 -8.69 -4.20
C ILE A 17 -5.11 -7.17 -4.39
N SER A 18 -5.70 -6.44 -3.45
CA SER A 18 -5.83 -4.98 -3.54
C SER A 18 -4.46 -4.28 -3.48
N ASN A 19 -3.55 -4.77 -2.64
CA ASN A 19 -2.20 -4.22 -2.53
C ASN A 19 -1.38 -4.50 -3.81
N ALA A 20 -1.49 -5.71 -4.38
CA ALA A 20 -0.85 -6.05 -5.65
C ALA A 20 -1.40 -5.21 -6.81
N ALA A 21 -2.71 -5.00 -6.86
CA ALA A 21 -3.35 -4.13 -7.86
C ALA A 21 -2.87 -2.68 -7.74
N PHE A 22 -2.79 -2.14 -6.52
CA PHE A 22 -2.29 -0.78 -6.29
C PHE A 22 -0.80 -0.63 -6.62
N PHE A 23 0.03 -1.62 -6.26
CA PHE A 23 1.44 -1.67 -6.63
C PHE A 23 1.61 -1.70 -8.16
N GLY A 24 0.89 -2.59 -8.85
CA GLY A 24 0.91 -2.68 -10.30
C GLY A 24 0.45 -1.40 -10.99
N ALA A 25 -0.61 -0.76 -10.48
CA ALA A 25 -1.06 0.54 -10.95
C ALA A 25 0.03 1.61 -10.78
N THR A 26 0.67 1.68 -9.60
CA THR A 26 1.75 2.63 -9.31
C THR A 26 2.94 2.41 -10.24
N LEU A 27 3.36 1.16 -10.46
CA LEU A 27 4.42 0.81 -11.40
C LEU A 27 4.07 1.26 -12.82
N LEU A 28 2.85 0.97 -13.28
CA LEU A 28 2.37 1.39 -14.60
C LEU A 28 2.39 2.92 -14.74
N ALA A 29 1.98 3.65 -13.71
CA ALA A 29 2.01 5.11 -13.69
C ALA A 29 3.43 5.69 -13.76
N VAL A 30 4.43 4.99 -13.22
CA VAL A 30 5.86 5.38 -13.35
C VAL A 30 6.37 5.14 -14.77
N ILE A 31 6.10 3.95 -15.33
CA ILE A 31 6.62 3.53 -16.65
C ILE A 31 5.93 4.29 -17.78
N ALA A 32 4.61 4.38 -17.74
CA ALA A 32 3.77 4.99 -18.78
C ALA A 32 3.27 6.39 -18.39
N CYS A 33 4.04 7.15 -17.60
CA CYS A 33 3.62 8.46 -17.10
C CYS A 33 3.26 9.45 -18.21
N ASP A 34 3.94 9.41 -19.36
CA ASP A 34 3.64 10.31 -20.48
C ASP A 34 2.17 10.19 -20.93
N THR A 35 1.59 8.99 -20.79
CA THR A 35 0.19 8.70 -21.09
C THR A 35 -0.73 8.84 -19.88
N ILE A 36 -0.27 8.40 -18.70
CA ILE A 36 -1.11 8.31 -17.48
C ILE A 36 -1.18 9.63 -16.73
N CYS A 37 -0.09 10.38 -16.67
CA CYS A 37 0.02 11.60 -15.87
C CYS A 37 -0.66 12.83 -16.50
N THR A 38 -1.49 12.63 -17.54
CA THR A 38 -2.12 13.72 -18.30
C THR A 38 -3.64 13.62 -18.33
N GLY A 39 -4.29 14.77 -18.20
CA GLY A 39 -5.72 14.97 -18.48
C GLY A 39 -6.68 13.95 -17.84
N LYS A 40 -7.45 13.26 -18.69
CA LYS A 40 -8.51 12.32 -18.27
C LYS A 40 -7.94 11.00 -17.74
N ASN A 41 -6.79 10.56 -18.27
CA ASN A 41 -6.16 9.30 -17.86
C ASN A 41 -5.69 9.36 -16.40
N LEU A 42 -5.14 10.51 -15.99
CA LEU A 42 -4.74 10.75 -14.61
C LEU A 42 -5.95 10.64 -13.68
N LYS A 43 -7.07 11.28 -14.03
CA LYS A 43 -8.30 11.21 -13.20
C LYS A 43 -8.83 9.79 -13.06
N ALA A 44 -8.84 9.02 -14.16
CA ALA A 44 -9.27 7.63 -14.14
C ALA A 44 -8.34 6.76 -13.28
N TYR A 45 -7.03 6.95 -13.45
CA TYR A 45 -6.00 6.31 -12.65
C TYR A 45 -6.17 6.60 -11.15
N LEU A 46 -6.33 7.87 -10.78
CA LEU A 46 -6.49 8.27 -9.38
C LEU A 46 -7.76 7.69 -8.77
N LYS A 47 -8.87 7.69 -9.51
CA LYS A 47 -10.12 7.09 -9.05
C LYS A 47 -9.95 5.59 -8.77
N LEU A 48 -9.35 4.85 -9.69
CA LEU A 48 -9.13 3.41 -9.53
C LEU A 48 -8.13 3.10 -8.41
N SER A 49 -7.03 3.85 -8.36
CA SER A 49 -5.98 3.70 -7.34
C SER A 49 -6.51 4.03 -5.95
N SER A 50 -7.39 5.04 -5.81
CA SER A 50 -8.06 5.36 -4.56
C SER A 50 -8.92 4.21 -4.04
N VAL A 51 -9.58 3.46 -4.92
CA VAL A 51 -10.36 2.27 -4.52
C VAL A 51 -9.43 1.20 -3.96
N PHE A 52 -8.36 0.85 -4.69
CA PHE A 52 -7.44 -0.20 -4.26
C PHE A 52 -6.68 0.16 -2.98
N VAL A 53 -6.21 1.40 -2.85
CA VAL A 53 -5.50 1.83 -1.64
C VAL A 53 -6.43 1.83 -0.43
N THR A 54 -7.70 2.20 -0.61
CA THR A 54 -8.70 2.16 0.47
C THR A 54 -8.96 0.72 0.91
N PHE A 55 -9.17 -0.21 -0.03
CA PHE A 55 -9.33 -1.62 0.30
C PHE A 55 -8.09 -2.20 1.00
N THR A 56 -6.90 -1.85 0.53
CA THR A 56 -5.63 -2.26 1.16
C THR A 56 -5.55 -1.75 2.60
N GLY A 57 -5.93 -0.49 2.85
CA GLY A 57 -5.92 0.13 4.18
C GLY A 57 -6.93 -0.51 5.12
N LEU A 58 -8.18 -0.66 4.69
CA LEU A 58 -9.24 -1.28 5.50
C LEU A 58 -8.91 -2.72 5.87
N THR A 59 -8.46 -3.52 4.89
CA THR A 59 -8.07 -4.92 5.13
C THR A 59 -6.80 -5.02 5.96
N GLY A 60 -5.85 -4.10 5.79
CA GLY A 60 -4.63 -4.02 6.61
C GLY A 60 -4.94 -3.72 8.07
N ILE A 61 -5.80 -2.73 8.34
CA ILE A 61 -6.27 -2.42 9.70
C ILE A 61 -6.97 -3.62 10.32
N LEU A 62 -7.86 -4.29 9.57
CA LEU A 62 -8.58 -5.46 10.06
C LEU A 62 -7.63 -6.62 10.43
N LEU A 63 -6.62 -6.89 9.59
CA LEU A 63 -5.60 -7.91 9.86
C LEU A 63 -4.75 -7.56 11.09
N LEU A 64 -4.35 -6.30 11.22
CA LEU A 64 -3.60 -5.81 12.38
C LEU A 64 -4.42 -5.93 13.66
N SER A 65 -5.71 -5.58 13.63
CA SER A 65 -6.61 -5.71 14.77
C SER A 65 -6.72 -7.17 15.22
N ILE A 66 -6.88 -8.11 14.29
CA ILE A 66 -6.96 -9.55 14.62
C ILE A 66 -5.62 -10.04 15.20
N LEU A 67 -4.49 -9.64 14.61
CA LEU A 67 -3.15 -9.96 15.14
C LEU A 67 -2.94 -9.39 16.55
N SER A 68 -3.47 -8.19 16.81
CA SER A 68 -3.34 -7.54 18.11
C SER A 68 -4.14 -8.25 19.21
N MET A 69 -5.31 -8.81 18.86
CA MET A 69 -6.14 -9.60 19.77
C MET A 69 -5.49 -10.93 20.14
N SER A 70 -4.58 -11.45 19.32
CA SER A 70 -3.85 -12.69 19.57
C SER A 70 -2.58 -12.53 20.43
N GLY A 71 -2.35 -11.37 21.05
CA GLY A 71 -1.23 -11.16 21.99
C GLY A 71 0.05 -10.66 21.31
N MET A 72 -0.02 -9.46 20.72
CA MET A 72 1.09 -8.75 20.06
C MET A 72 2.09 -8.09 21.03
N ASP A 73 2.41 -8.74 22.15
CA ASP A 73 3.28 -8.14 23.19
C ASP A 73 4.71 -7.87 22.71
N ASP A 74 5.06 -8.30 21.50
CA ASP A 74 6.44 -8.50 21.08
C ASP A 74 6.76 -7.82 19.74
N LEU A 75 5.99 -6.78 19.41
CA LEU A 75 6.10 -5.94 18.20
C LEU A 75 7.50 -5.39 17.92
N THR A 76 8.26 -5.06 18.96
CA THR A 76 9.58 -4.42 18.83
C THR A 76 10.74 -5.39 18.92
N ASN A 77 10.52 -6.55 19.54
CA ASN A 77 11.61 -7.45 19.92
C ASN A 77 11.63 -8.74 19.08
N ASN A 78 10.53 -9.09 18.39
CA ASN A 78 10.55 -10.18 17.41
C ASN A 78 10.57 -9.67 15.95
N PRO A 79 11.23 -10.43 15.03
CA PRO A 79 11.38 -10.01 13.64
C PRO A 79 10.05 -9.83 12.89
N VAL A 80 9.03 -10.63 13.23
CA VAL A 80 7.69 -10.53 12.62
C VAL A 80 7.03 -9.20 12.98
N GLY A 81 7.07 -8.79 14.24
CA GLY A 81 6.56 -7.53 14.74
C GLY A 81 7.28 -6.34 14.12
N GLN A 82 8.61 -6.41 14.03
CA GLN A 82 9.41 -5.38 13.36
C GLN A 82 9.02 -5.26 11.88
N SER A 83 8.75 -6.38 11.20
CA SER A 83 8.28 -6.37 9.82
C SER A 83 6.93 -5.66 9.69
N VAL A 84 6.02 -5.87 10.65
CA VAL A 84 4.73 -5.19 10.69
C VAL A 84 4.90 -3.68 10.88
N LEU A 85 5.78 -3.25 11.78
CA LEU A 85 6.08 -1.83 11.99
C LEU A 85 6.63 -1.16 10.72
N VAL A 86 7.56 -1.82 10.02
CA VAL A 86 8.11 -1.31 8.76
C VAL A 86 7.02 -1.21 7.69
N MET A 87 6.12 -2.20 7.59
CA MET A 87 4.99 -2.13 6.66
C MET A 87 4.05 -0.97 6.98
N ILE A 88 3.71 -0.75 8.25
CA ILE A 88 2.84 0.36 8.67
C ILE A 88 3.49 1.70 8.31
N ALA A 89 4.75 1.91 8.69
CA ALA A 89 5.46 3.16 8.40
C ALA A 89 5.53 3.44 6.89
N SER A 90 5.85 2.41 6.09
CA SER A 90 5.93 2.52 4.64
C SER A 90 4.56 2.80 4.01
N TYR A 91 3.50 2.15 4.50
CA TYR A 91 2.14 2.37 4.02
C TYR A 91 1.63 3.77 4.38
N THR A 92 1.93 4.29 5.57
CA THR A 92 1.64 5.68 5.96
C THR A 92 2.33 6.67 5.02
N LEU A 93 3.60 6.44 4.68
CA LEU A 93 4.32 7.27 3.72
C LEU A 93 3.67 7.21 2.33
N VAL A 94 3.33 6.02 1.85
CA VAL A 94 2.62 5.84 0.57
C VAL A 94 1.29 6.58 0.55
N LEU A 95 0.48 6.47 1.60
CA LEU A 95 -0.79 7.19 1.73
C LEU A 95 -0.58 8.70 1.70
N PHE A 96 0.40 9.22 2.45
CA PHE A 96 0.72 10.63 2.46
C PHE A 96 1.08 11.14 1.05
N ILE A 97 1.97 10.45 0.36
CA ILE A 97 2.37 10.83 -1.01
C ILE A 97 1.19 10.69 -1.98
N PHE A 98 0.36 9.65 -1.85
CA PHE A 98 -0.83 9.48 -2.68
C PHE A 98 -1.84 10.61 -2.46
N THR A 99 -2.04 11.07 -1.22
CA THR A 99 -2.84 12.25 -0.94
C THR A 99 -2.26 13.49 -1.62
N LEU A 100 -0.94 13.69 -1.58
CA LEU A 100 -0.28 14.79 -2.31
C LEU A 100 -0.54 14.72 -3.82
N VAL A 101 -0.48 13.53 -4.41
CA VAL A 101 -0.81 13.31 -5.82
C VAL A 101 -2.25 13.73 -6.12
N VAL A 102 -3.21 13.34 -5.27
CA VAL A 102 -4.64 13.63 -5.47
C VAL A 102 -4.93 15.13 -5.39
N ILE A 103 -4.27 15.86 -4.49
CA ILE A 103 -4.50 17.30 -4.29
C ILE A 103 -3.67 18.19 -5.22
N TYR A 104 -2.58 17.67 -5.80
CA TYR A 104 -1.70 18.45 -6.65
C TYR A 104 -2.40 18.86 -7.96
N LYS A 105 -2.46 20.18 -8.19
CA LYS A 105 -3.16 20.80 -9.34
C LYS A 105 -2.24 21.34 -10.43
N GLY A 106 -0.91 21.24 -10.27
CA GLY A 106 0.03 21.89 -11.18
C GLY A 106 0.15 21.22 -12.56
N GLY A 107 -0.39 20.01 -12.74
CA GLY A 107 -0.50 19.38 -14.06
C GLY A 107 0.82 18.92 -14.69
N GLU A 108 1.96 19.14 -14.02
CA GLU A 108 3.26 18.74 -14.53
C GLU A 108 3.47 17.21 -14.39
N ALA A 109 3.49 16.51 -15.53
CA ALA A 109 3.71 15.06 -15.58
C ALA A 109 5.01 14.63 -14.86
N ARG A 110 6.07 15.45 -14.94
CA ARG A 110 7.34 15.19 -14.25
C ARG A 110 7.17 15.11 -12.72
N ILE A 111 6.33 15.95 -12.14
CA ILE A 111 6.08 15.98 -10.69
C ILE A 111 5.26 14.75 -10.27
N TYR A 112 4.24 14.39 -11.05
CA TYR A 112 3.50 13.13 -10.85
C TYR A 112 4.42 11.91 -10.92
N LYS A 113 5.30 11.83 -11.92
CA LYS A 113 6.27 10.74 -12.07
C LYS A 113 7.14 10.58 -10.82
N LYS A 114 7.64 11.70 -10.28
CA LYS A 114 8.45 11.69 -9.06
C LYS A 114 7.65 11.18 -7.87
N MET A 115 6.43 11.65 -7.66
CA MET A 115 5.57 11.20 -6.56
C MET A 115 5.24 9.70 -6.67
N PHE A 116 4.87 9.21 -7.85
CA PHE A 116 4.65 7.78 -8.08
C PHE A 116 5.92 6.94 -7.89
N SER A 117 7.08 7.47 -8.28
CA SER A 117 8.37 6.78 -8.07
C SER A 117 8.71 6.67 -6.58
N ILE A 118 8.45 7.72 -5.79
CA ILE A 118 8.63 7.69 -4.33
C ILE A 118 7.70 6.64 -3.70
N MET A 119 6.44 6.58 -4.12
CA MET A 119 5.51 5.54 -3.67
C MET A 119 6.01 4.13 -4.01
N LEU A 120 6.47 3.92 -5.25
CA LEU A 120 6.97 2.63 -5.71
C LEU A 120 8.20 2.18 -4.91
N ILE A 121 9.17 3.08 -4.71
CA ILE A 121 10.38 2.80 -3.92
C ILE A 121 9.99 2.48 -2.47
N SER A 122 9.06 3.24 -1.88
CA SER A 122 8.57 2.98 -0.51
C SER A 122 7.96 1.58 -0.40
N TYR A 123 7.17 1.15 -1.39
CA TYR A 123 6.67 -0.22 -1.46
C TYR A 123 7.79 -1.25 -1.54
N LEU A 124 8.77 -1.05 -2.42
CA LEU A 124 9.88 -1.98 -2.59
C LEU A 124 10.68 -2.12 -1.30
N VAL A 125 10.99 -1.02 -0.62
CA VAL A 125 11.69 -1.03 0.68
C VAL A 125 10.88 -1.81 1.71
N ALA A 126 9.56 -1.60 1.79
CA ALA A 126 8.69 -2.33 2.70
C ALA A 126 8.72 -3.85 2.46
N TYR A 127 8.59 -4.26 1.19
CA TYR A 127 8.62 -5.68 0.82
C TYR A 127 9.99 -6.33 1.05
N LEU A 128 11.08 -5.65 0.69
CA LEU A 128 12.43 -6.14 0.93
C LEU A 128 12.73 -6.29 2.43
N SER A 129 12.34 -5.29 3.23
CA SER A 129 12.53 -5.32 4.68
C SER A 129 11.71 -6.44 5.32
N ARG A 130 10.46 -6.62 4.88
CA ARG A 130 9.62 -7.73 5.35
C ARG A 130 10.28 -9.07 5.03
N THR A 131 10.66 -9.30 3.78
CA THR A 131 11.33 -10.54 3.39
C THR A 131 12.57 -10.77 4.25
N TYR A 132 13.44 -9.77 4.38
CA TYR A 132 14.65 -9.90 5.22
C TYR A 132 14.35 -10.25 6.69
N LEU A 133 13.28 -9.71 7.28
CA LEU A 133 12.93 -9.94 8.68
C LEU A 133 12.14 -11.24 8.92
N THR A 134 11.49 -11.80 7.91
CA THR A 134 10.62 -12.98 8.06
C THR A 134 11.15 -14.25 7.38
N THR A 135 12.32 -14.19 6.74
CA THR A 135 13.02 -15.36 6.18
C THR A 135 14.09 -15.83 7.15
#